data_AF-A0A5B8K9M0-F1
#
_entry.id   AF-A0A5B8K9M0-F1
#
_cell.length_a   1.000
_cell.length_b   1.000
_cell.length_c   1.000
_cell.angle_alpha   90.00
_cell.angle_beta   90.00
_cell.angle_gamma   90.00
#
_symmetry.space_group_name_H-M   'P 1'
#
loop_
_entity.id
_entity.type
_entity.pdbx_description
1 polymer ?
#
loop_
_entity_poly.entity_id
_entity_poly.type
_entity_poly.pdbx_seq_one_letter_code
_entity_poly.pdbx_strand_id
1 'polypeptide(L)'
;AELVDQVLDVVRREAEGCDCLQGFQITHSLGGGTGAGMGTLLISKIREEFPDRMMATFSVVPSPKVSDTVVEPYNATLSVHQLVENSDETFCIDNEALYDICMRTLKLSNPSYGDLNYLVSAVMSGVTTCLRFPGQLNSDLRKLAVNMVPFPRLHFFMVGFAPLTSRGAHSFRAVSVPELTQQMFDPKNMMAASDFRNGRYLTCSAIFRGRVAMKEVEDQMRNVQSKNSSYFVEWIPNNIQTALCAIPPRGLTMSSTFIGNSTSIQELFKRVGEQFTAMFRRKAFLHWY
;
A
#
# COMPACT_ATOMS: atom_id res chain seq x y z
N ALA A 1 -13.93 9.73 -22.19
CA ALA A 1 -12.91 9.36 -23.20
C ALA A 1 -12.11 10.57 -23.66
N GLU A 2 -12.74 11.70 -23.98
CA GLU A 2 -12.08 12.88 -24.59
C GLU A 2 -10.84 13.43 -23.86
N LEU A 3 -10.75 13.30 -22.53
CA LEU A 3 -9.61 13.81 -21.77
C LEU A 3 -8.43 12.83 -21.70
N VAL A 4 -8.65 11.53 -21.92
CA VAL A 4 -7.58 10.52 -21.73
C VAL A 4 -6.48 10.68 -22.77
N ASP A 5 -6.83 11.03 -24.01
CA ASP A 5 -5.87 11.19 -25.10
C ASP A 5 -4.92 12.35 -24.82
N GLN A 6 -5.44 13.46 -24.29
CA GLN A 6 -4.63 14.62 -23.87
C GLN A 6 -3.65 14.26 -22.74
N VAL A 7 -4.09 13.43 -21.79
CA VAL A 7 -3.22 12.95 -20.71
C VAL A 7 -2.14 12.01 -21.26
N LEU A 8 -2.50 11.09 -22.17
CA LEU A 8 -1.55 10.18 -22.79
C LEU A 8 -0.48 10.91 -23.60
N ASP A 9 -0.82 11.98 -24.31
CA ASP A 9 0.16 12.80 -25.02
C ASP A 9 1.20 13.45 -24.09
N VAL A 10 0.78 13.87 -22.90
CA VAL A 10 1.71 14.37 -21.87
C VAL A 10 2.55 13.23 -21.31
N VAL A 11 1.94 12.08 -21.02
CA VAL A 11 2.65 10.89 -20.52
C VAL A 11 3.73 10.43 -21.51
N ARG A 12 3.44 10.43 -22.82
CA ARG A 12 4.41 10.13 -23.88
C ARG A 12 5.59 11.08 -23.85
N ARG A 13 5.33 12.38 -23.79
CA ARG A 13 6.38 13.41 -23.75
C ARG A 13 7.32 13.22 -22.56
N GLU A 14 6.78 12.96 -21.37
CA GLU A 14 7.58 12.73 -20.17
C GLU A 14 8.33 11.38 -20.25
N ALA A 15 7.73 10.35 -20.85
CA ALA A 15 8.37 9.06 -21.07
C ALA A 15 9.56 9.16 -22.04
N GLU A 16 9.42 9.93 -23.13
CA GLU A 16 10.52 10.22 -24.08
C GLU A 16 11.64 11.06 -23.46
N GLY A 17 11.32 11.89 -22.46
CA GLY A 17 12.30 12.67 -21.70
C GLY A 17 13.14 11.85 -20.71
N CYS A 18 12.82 10.58 -20.49
CA CYS A 18 13.53 9.70 -19.57
C CYS A 18 14.64 8.91 -20.28
N ASP A 19 15.87 8.93 -19.75
CA ASP A 19 16.97 8.08 -20.26
C ASP A 19 16.62 6.57 -20.20
N CYS A 20 15.99 6.14 -19.10
CA CYS A 20 15.51 4.77 -18.91
C CYS A 20 14.28 4.74 -18.00
N LEU A 21 13.10 4.71 -18.61
CA LEU A 21 11.83 4.65 -17.90
C LEU A 21 11.67 3.30 -17.18
N GLN A 22 11.52 3.31 -15.85
CA GLN A 22 11.26 2.08 -15.08
C GLN A 22 9.79 1.65 -15.14
N GLY A 23 8.87 2.60 -15.07
CA GLY A 23 7.46 2.34 -14.90
C GLY A 23 6.65 3.58 -14.55
N PHE A 24 5.39 3.35 -14.22
CA PHE A 24 4.42 4.38 -13.86
C PHE A 24 3.89 4.14 -12.45
N GLN A 25 3.68 5.22 -11.72
CA GLN A 25 3.09 5.20 -10.39
C GLN A 25 1.80 6.04 -10.39
N ILE A 26 0.67 5.42 -10.11
CA ILE A 26 -0.64 6.09 -10.12
C ILE A 26 -1.24 6.13 -8.71
N THR A 27 -1.60 7.32 -8.25
CA THR A 27 -2.30 7.54 -6.98
C THR A 27 -3.75 7.89 -7.25
N HIS A 28 -4.68 7.06 -6.81
CA HIS A 28 -6.11 7.26 -7.07
C HIS A 28 -6.99 6.68 -5.96
N SER A 29 -8.26 7.11 -5.93
CA SER A 29 -9.27 6.52 -5.07
C SER A 29 -10.16 5.58 -5.89
N LEU A 30 -10.53 4.44 -5.30
CA LEU A 30 -11.40 3.46 -5.95
C LEU A 30 -12.90 3.75 -5.74
N GLY A 31 -13.24 4.64 -4.79
CA GLY A 31 -14.63 4.99 -4.49
C GLY A 31 -15.22 6.09 -5.40
N GLY A 32 -14.39 6.98 -5.95
CA GLY A 32 -14.85 8.12 -6.75
C GLY A 32 -15.06 7.80 -8.24
N GLY A 33 -15.74 8.69 -8.97
CA GLY A 33 -15.95 8.50 -10.42
C GLY A 33 -14.68 8.71 -11.26
N THR A 34 -13.98 9.84 -11.07
CA THR A 34 -12.78 10.17 -11.86
C THR A 34 -11.59 9.29 -11.49
N GLY A 35 -11.25 9.21 -10.20
CA GLY A 35 -10.11 8.41 -9.73
C GLY A 35 -10.23 6.94 -10.13
N ALA A 36 -11.42 6.35 -9.94
CA ALA A 36 -11.64 4.94 -10.21
C ALA A 36 -11.84 4.69 -11.71
N GLY A 37 -12.79 5.37 -12.36
CA GLY A 37 -13.13 5.17 -13.77
C GLY A 37 -12.06 5.68 -14.74
N MET A 38 -11.70 6.96 -14.67
CA MET A 38 -10.67 7.52 -15.55
C MET A 38 -9.27 6.97 -15.20
N GLY A 39 -8.98 6.75 -13.92
CA GLY A 39 -7.70 6.18 -13.49
C GLY A 39 -7.47 4.78 -14.04
N THR A 40 -8.47 3.89 -13.96
CA THR A 40 -8.34 2.53 -14.53
C THR A 40 -8.31 2.51 -16.05
N LEU A 41 -9.04 3.41 -16.72
CA LEU A 41 -8.91 3.60 -18.18
C LEU A 41 -7.49 4.02 -18.56
N LEU A 42 -6.90 4.96 -17.83
CA LEU A 42 -5.53 5.42 -18.06
C LEU A 42 -4.52 4.29 -17.83
N ILE A 43 -4.68 3.50 -16.77
CA ILE A 43 -3.85 2.32 -16.48
C ILE A 43 -3.87 1.34 -17.66
N SER A 44 -5.06 1.00 -18.17
CA SER A 44 -5.23 0.09 -19.31
C SER A 44 -4.54 0.64 -20.56
N LYS A 45 -4.73 1.93 -20.88
CA LYS A 45 -4.09 2.56 -22.04
C LYS A 45 -2.57 2.62 -21.93
N ILE A 46 -2.04 2.95 -20.76
CA ILE A 46 -0.59 2.93 -20.52
C ILE A 46 -0.05 1.50 -20.64
N ARG A 47 -0.79 0.48 -20.18
CA ARG A 47 -0.37 -0.92 -20.32
C ARG A 47 -0.37 -1.40 -21.76
N GLU A 48 -1.32 -0.94 -22.59
CA GLU A 48 -1.33 -1.20 -24.03
C GLU A 48 -0.10 -0.59 -24.74
N GLU A 49 0.27 0.65 -24.39
CA GLU A 49 1.34 1.37 -25.06
C GLU A 49 2.75 1.03 -24.52
N PHE A 50 2.85 0.74 -23.22
CA PHE A 50 4.10 0.43 -22.52
C PHE A 50 4.01 -0.93 -21.80
N PRO A 51 3.84 -2.05 -22.54
CA PRO A 51 3.57 -3.36 -21.94
C PRO A 51 4.72 -3.88 -21.07
N ASP A 52 5.96 -3.52 -21.42
CA ASP A 52 7.16 -3.96 -20.69
C ASP A 52 7.48 -3.11 -19.46
N ARG A 53 6.72 -2.05 -19.17
CA ARG A 53 7.00 -1.12 -18.06
C ARG A 53 6.18 -1.48 -16.83
N MET A 54 6.78 -1.29 -15.65
CA MET A 54 6.11 -1.60 -14.39
C MET A 54 4.94 -0.65 -14.13
N MET A 55 3.81 -1.17 -13.66
CA MET A 55 2.65 -0.40 -13.25
C MET A 55 2.38 -0.57 -11.76
N ALA A 56 2.66 0.48 -10.98
CA ALA A 56 2.42 0.51 -9.54
C ALA A 56 1.26 1.47 -9.21
N THR A 57 0.35 1.06 -8.33
CA THR A 57 -0.77 1.92 -7.90
C THR A 57 -0.83 2.08 -6.39
N PHE A 58 -1.10 3.30 -5.93
CA PHE A 58 -1.51 3.59 -4.57
C PHE A 58 -3.01 3.81 -4.59
N SER A 59 -3.74 2.76 -4.19
CA SER A 59 -5.18 2.67 -4.37
C SER A 59 -5.89 2.86 -3.04
N VAL A 60 -6.58 3.99 -2.89
CA VAL A 60 -7.37 4.28 -1.70
C VAL A 60 -8.73 3.60 -1.80
N VAL A 61 -8.95 2.62 -0.94
CA VAL A 61 -10.16 1.82 -0.84
C VAL A 61 -11.20 2.60 -0.03
N PRO A 62 -12.45 2.68 -0.51
CA PRO A 62 -13.51 3.38 0.20
C PRO A 62 -13.85 2.72 1.54
N SER A 63 -14.37 3.54 2.46
CA SER A 63 -14.90 3.09 3.73
C SER A 63 -16.19 3.84 4.08
N PRO A 64 -17.24 3.14 4.54
CA PRO A 64 -18.50 3.77 4.95
C PRO A 64 -18.37 4.67 6.18
N LYS A 65 -17.25 4.60 6.92
CA LYS A 65 -16.99 5.49 8.07
C LYS A 65 -16.50 6.88 7.65
N VAL A 66 -15.96 7.02 6.43
CA VAL A 66 -15.23 8.21 5.99
C VAL A 66 -15.94 8.91 4.84
N SER A 67 -16.80 8.21 4.08
CA SER A 67 -17.54 8.77 2.96
C SER A 67 -19.02 8.43 3.01
N ASP A 68 -19.85 9.43 2.72
CA ASP A 68 -21.31 9.32 2.62
C ASP A 68 -21.79 8.90 1.21
N THR A 69 -20.85 8.67 0.28
CA THR A 69 -21.21 8.33 -1.10
C THR A 69 -21.66 6.87 -1.20
N VAL A 70 -22.94 6.67 -1.51
CA VAL A 70 -23.54 5.33 -1.54
C VAL A 70 -23.07 4.45 -2.71
N VAL A 71 -22.59 5.04 -3.81
CA VAL A 71 -22.19 4.29 -5.02
C VAL A 71 -20.74 3.80 -5.02
N GLU A 72 -19.96 4.10 -3.98
CA GLU A 72 -18.54 3.71 -3.91
C GLU A 72 -18.28 2.21 -4.11
N PRO A 73 -19.12 1.28 -3.60
CA PRO A 73 -18.90 -0.14 -3.83
C PRO A 73 -18.98 -0.53 -5.32
N TYR A 74 -19.81 0.13 -6.13
CA TYR A 74 -19.85 -0.10 -7.59
C TYR A 74 -18.52 0.30 -8.24
N ASN A 75 -18.07 1.54 -7.97
CA ASN A 75 -16.82 2.07 -8.50
C ASN A 75 -15.63 1.21 -8.09
N ALA A 76 -15.58 0.79 -6.82
CA ALA A 76 -14.48 0.00 -6.30
C ALA A 76 -14.46 -1.41 -6.90
N THR A 77 -15.60 -2.09 -6.99
CA THR A 77 -15.66 -3.43 -7.61
C THR A 77 -15.25 -3.41 -9.08
N LEU A 78 -15.75 -2.43 -9.86
CA LEU A 78 -15.37 -2.28 -11.28
C LEU A 78 -13.89 -1.95 -11.43
N SER A 79 -13.34 -1.12 -10.54
CA SER A 79 -11.94 -0.70 -10.63
C SER A 79 -10.97 -1.79 -10.19
N VAL A 80 -11.32 -2.57 -9.17
CA VAL A 80 -10.52 -3.73 -8.73
C VAL A 80 -10.41 -4.74 -9.87
N HIS A 81 -11.47 -4.97 -10.64
CA HIS A 81 -11.40 -5.86 -11.80
C HIS A 81 -10.32 -5.41 -12.81
N GLN A 82 -10.25 -4.11 -13.11
CA GLN A 82 -9.22 -3.55 -13.99
C GLN A 82 -7.81 -3.62 -13.38
N LEU A 83 -7.68 -3.39 -12.07
CA LEU A 83 -6.40 -3.45 -11.37
C LEU A 83 -5.81 -4.88 -11.32
N VAL A 84 -6.67 -5.89 -11.21
CA VAL A 84 -6.25 -7.30 -11.22
C VAL A 84 -5.52 -7.69 -12.51
N GLU A 85 -5.88 -7.06 -13.64
CA GLU A 85 -5.33 -7.41 -14.95
C GLU A 85 -4.22 -6.46 -15.40
N ASN A 86 -4.32 -5.17 -15.07
CA ASN A 86 -3.48 -4.13 -15.66
C ASN A 86 -2.41 -3.53 -14.73
N SER A 87 -2.42 -3.84 -13.43
CA SER A 87 -1.37 -3.39 -12.50
C SER A 87 -0.43 -4.54 -12.13
N ASP A 88 0.85 -4.23 -11.93
CA ASP A 88 1.85 -5.20 -11.45
C ASP A 88 2.00 -5.15 -9.92
N GLU A 89 1.75 -3.98 -9.31
CA GLU A 89 1.80 -3.77 -7.86
C GLU A 89 0.65 -2.84 -7.45
N THR A 90 -0.16 -3.22 -6.46
CA THR A 90 -1.19 -2.35 -5.90
C THR A 90 -1.05 -2.24 -4.39
N PHE A 91 -0.66 -1.06 -3.91
CA PHE A 91 -0.61 -0.72 -2.49
C PHE A 91 -2.00 -0.30 -2.03
N CYS A 92 -2.66 -1.19 -1.29
CA CYS A 92 -4.00 -0.95 -0.75
C CYS A 92 -3.92 -0.05 0.48
N ILE A 93 -4.58 1.11 0.40
CA ILE A 93 -4.71 2.05 1.50
C ILE A 93 -6.19 2.13 1.85
N ASP A 94 -6.55 1.82 3.07
CA ASP A 94 -7.93 1.82 3.54
C ASP A 94 -8.20 3.03 4.43
N ASN A 95 -9.15 3.86 4.01
CA ASN A 95 -9.60 5.00 4.81
C ASN A 95 -10.11 4.58 6.20
N GLU A 96 -10.69 3.39 6.33
CA GLU A 96 -11.12 2.86 7.63
C GLU A 96 -9.94 2.66 8.58
N ALA A 97 -8.87 2.04 8.08
CA ALA A 97 -7.68 1.75 8.88
C ALA A 97 -6.94 3.04 9.25
N LEU A 98 -6.81 3.97 8.29
CA LEU A 98 -6.20 5.28 8.54
C LEU A 98 -6.95 6.06 9.62
N TYR A 99 -8.28 6.05 9.57
CA TYR A 99 -9.11 6.73 10.57
C TYR A 99 -8.95 6.08 11.96
N ASP A 100 -8.99 4.75 12.02
CA ASP A 100 -8.78 3.99 13.26
C ASP A 100 -7.38 4.25 13.86
N ILE A 101 -6.32 4.33 13.04
CA ILE A 101 -4.95 4.69 13.47
C ILE A 101 -4.93 6.11 14.07
N CYS A 102 -5.48 7.09 13.36
CA CYS A 102 -5.51 8.48 13.82
C CYS A 102 -6.23 8.62 15.17
N MET A 103 -7.38 7.96 15.32
CA MET A 103 -8.20 8.05 16.52
C MET A 103 -7.62 7.25 17.70
N ARG A 104 -7.25 5.99 17.47
CA ARG A 104 -6.84 5.07 18.54
C ARG A 104 -5.37 5.19 18.90
N THR A 105 -4.49 5.29 17.90
CA THR A 105 -3.02 5.27 18.09
C THR A 105 -2.49 6.69 18.26
N LEU A 106 -2.86 7.63 17.39
CA LEU A 106 -2.39 9.03 17.47
C LEU A 106 -3.19 9.89 18.47
N LYS A 107 -4.32 9.38 18.99
CA LYS A 107 -5.22 10.06 19.95
C LYS A 107 -5.78 11.38 19.42
N LEU A 108 -6.08 11.44 18.12
CA LEU A 108 -6.77 12.57 17.51
C LEU A 108 -8.28 12.39 17.67
N SER A 109 -8.96 13.36 18.28
CA SER A 109 -10.42 13.28 18.52
C SER A 109 -11.22 13.36 17.23
N ASN A 110 -10.84 14.26 16.32
CA ASN A 110 -11.47 14.46 15.02
C ASN A 110 -10.39 14.45 13.91
N PRO A 111 -10.03 13.28 13.36
CA PRO A 111 -9.08 13.17 12.26
C PRO A 111 -9.58 13.91 11.02
N SER A 112 -8.76 14.80 10.47
CA SER A 112 -9.01 15.48 9.20
C SER A 112 -8.38 14.71 8.04
N TYR A 113 -8.80 14.96 6.79
CA TYR A 113 -8.12 14.42 5.61
C TYR A 113 -6.62 14.78 5.56
N GLY A 114 -6.22 15.92 6.14
CA GLY A 114 -4.81 16.27 6.27
C GLY A 114 -4.02 15.27 7.13
N ASP A 115 -4.63 14.75 8.20
CA ASP A 115 -4.02 13.75 9.08
C ASP A 115 -3.91 12.38 8.39
N LEU A 116 -4.96 11.98 7.63
CA LEU A 116 -4.92 10.76 6.83
C LEU A 116 -3.85 10.85 5.73
N ASN A 117 -3.79 11.98 5.03
CA ASN A 117 -2.81 12.22 3.97
C ASN A 117 -1.37 12.23 4.50
N TYR A 118 -1.17 12.68 5.74
CA TYR A 118 0.14 12.59 6.39
C TYR A 118 0.61 11.13 6.48
N LEU A 119 -0.25 10.21 6.95
CA LEU A 119 0.06 8.78 7.02
C LEU A 119 0.33 8.17 5.64
N VAL A 120 -0.50 8.49 4.65
CA VAL A 120 -0.33 8.03 3.26
C VAL A 120 1.00 8.50 2.70
N SER A 121 1.34 9.78 2.88
CA SER A 121 2.60 10.35 2.40
C SER A 121 3.83 9.69 3.05
N ALA A 122 3.74 9.34 4.33
CA ALA A 122 4.80 8.67 5.06
C ALA A 122 5.06 7.26 4.50
N VAL A 123 4.01 6.49 4.22
CA VAL A 123 4.13 5.18 3.58
C VAL A 123 4.62 5.29 2.15
N MET A 124 4.07 6.19 1.33
CA MET A 124 4.53 6.38 -0.04
C MET A 124 6.02 6.74 -0.09
N SER A 125 6.47 7.62 0.81
CA SER A 125 7.88 7.94 0.97
C SER A 125 8.69 6.71 1.39
N GLY A 126 8.16 5.91 2.32
CA GLY A 126 8.75 4.65 2.77
C GLY A 126 8.94 3.63 1.65
N VAL A 127 7.87 3.27 0.94
CA VAL A 127 7.86 2.29 -0.17
C VAL A 127 8.85 2.69 -1.27
N THR A 128 8.85 3.97 -1.65
CA THR A 128 9.74 4.49 -2.72
C THR A 128 11.17 4.77 -2.25
N THR A 129 11.52 4.47 -0.98
CA THR A 129 12.86 4.77 -0.45
C THR A 129 13.95 4.05 -1.24
N CYS A 130 13.75 2.78 -1.58
CA CYS A 130 14.75 1.99 -2.30
C CYS A 130 14.94 2.44 -3.76
N LEU A 131 14.02 3.23 -4.30
CA LEU A 131 14.11 3.83 -5.63
C LEU A 131 14.84 5.19 -5.60
N ARG A 132 14.65 5.96 -4.52
CA ARG A 132 15.12 7.35 -4.41
C ARG A 132 16.50 7.48 -3.76
N PHE A 133 16.89 6.51 -2.95
CA PHE A 133 18.16 6.52 -2.24
C PHE A 133 18.97 5.28 -2.58
N PRO A 134 20.29 5.39 -2.68
CA PRO A 134 21.15 4.24 -2.92
C PRO A 134 21.03 3.26 -1.75
N GLY A 135 20.73 2.01 -2.07
CA GLY A 135 20.59 0.91 -1.12
C GLY A 135 20.96 -0.42 -1.76
N GLN A 136 21.28 -1.43 -0.94
CA GLN A 136 21.75 -2.73 -1.43
C GLN A 136 20.63 -3.64 -1.96
N LEU A 137 19.38 -3.46 -1.50
CA LEU A 137 18.25 -4.37 -1.77
C LEU A 137 17.04 -3.63 -2.35
N ASN A 138 16.34 -4.24 -3.32
CA ASN A 138 15.14 -3.71 -4.02
C ASN A 138 15.37 -2.35 -4.71
N SER A 139 16.47 -2.22 -5.46
CA SER A 139 16.91 -1.00 -6.13
C SER A 139 15.99 -0.46 -7.23
N ASP A 140 15.00 -1.23 -7.68
CA ASP A 140 14.06 -0.88 -8.75
C ASP A 140 12.69 -1.53 -8.51
N LEU A 141 11.65 -0.96 -9.16
CA LEU A 141 10.26 -1.43 -9.03
C LEU A 141 10.09 -2.89 -9.47
N ARG A 142 10.85 -3.33 -10.49
CA ARG A 142 10.74 -4.70 -11.00
C ARG A 142 11.26 -5.72 -10.00
N LYS A 143 12.37 -5.45 -9.32
CA LYS A 143 12.92 -6.30 -8.26
C LYS A 143 11.97 -6.39 -7.08
N LEU A 144 11.32 -5.30 -6.71
CA LEU A 144 10.28 -5.33 -5.68
C LEU A 144 9.15 -6.28 -6.09
N ALA A 145 8.62 -6.15 -7.32
CA ALA A 145 7.54 -6.99 -7.81
C ALA A 145 7.93 -8.46 -7.86
N VAL A 146 9.12 -8.79 -8.39
CA VAL A 146 9.62 -10.18 -8.47
C VAL A 146 9.74 -10.82 -7.09
N ASN A 147 10.15 -10.06 -6.07
CA ASN A 147 10.28 -10.56 -4.71
C ASN A 147 8.94 -10.65 -3.96
N MET A 148 7.98 -9.80 -4.31
CA MET A 148 6.73 -9.64 -3.57
C MET A 148 5.52 -10.34 -4.22
N VAL A 149 5.54 -10.61 -5.52
CA VAL A 149 4.40 -11.16 -6.27
C VAL A 149 4.70 -12.59 -6.72
N PRO A 150 4.36 -13.62 -5.92
CA PRO A 150 4.54 -15.01 -6.33
C PRO A 150 3.55 -15.44 -7.43
N PHE A 151 2.39 -14.81 -7.50
CA PHE A 151 1.35 -15.09 -8.48
C PHE A 151 0.84 -13.79 -9.11
N PRO A 152 0.70 -13.70 -10.45
CA PRO A 152 0.41 -12.44 -11.13
C PRO A 152 -0.86 -11.70 -10.70
N ARG A 153 -1.88 -12.40 -10.19
CA ARG A 153 -3.14 -11.80 -9.72
C ARG A 153 -3.16 -11.49 -8.22
N LEU A 154 -2.12 -11.89 -7.48
CA LEU A 154 -1.98 -11.70 -6.04
C LEU A 154 -0.91 -10.63 -5.75
N HIS A 155 -1.14 -9.44 -6.29
CA HIS A 155 -0.25 -8.28 -6.23
C HIS A 155 -0.84 -7.12 -5.43
N PHE A 156 -1.82 -7.41 -4.57
CA PHE A 156 -2.41 -6.44 -3.65
C PHE A 156 -1.69 -6.49 -2.31
N PHE A 157 -1.01 -5.39 -1.97
CA PHE A 157 -0.19 -5.29 -0.77
C PHE A 157 -0.90 -4.52 0.34
N MET A 158 -0.78 -5.05 1.55
CA MET A 158 -1.02 -4.31 2.78
C MET A 158 0.22 -3.50 3.11
N VAL A 159 0.04 -2.23 3.47
CA VAL A 159 1.15 -1.36 3.84
C VAL A 159 1.04 -0.92 5.29
N GLY A 160 2.20 -0.69 5.92
CA GLY A 160 2.28 -0.24 7.31
C GLY A 160 3.45 0.72 7.50
N PHE A 161 3.36 1.56 8.53
CA PHE A 161 4.42 2.48 8.90
C PHE A 161 4.67 2.44 10.40
N ALA A 162 5.92 2.51 10.79
CA ALA A 162 6.32 2.75 12.17
C ALA A 162 7.51 3.74 12.20
N PRO A 163 7.63 4.58 13.24
CA PRO A 163 6.79 4.64 14.43
C PRO A 163 5.49 5.42 14.20
N LEU A 164 4.41 4.97 14.84
CA LEU A 164 3.16 5.74 14.97
C LEU A 164 3.04 6.25 16.40
N THR A 165 3.52 7.47 16.63
CA THR A 165 3.54 8.11 17.95
C THR A 165 2.66 9.35 17.97
N SER A 166 1.83 9.48 19.01
CA SER A 166 1.05 10.70 19.23
C SER A 166 1.96 11.90 19.49
N ARG A 167 1.47 13.10 19.18
CA ARG A 167 2.25 14.36 19.33
C ARG A 167 2.78 14.56 20.75
N GLY A 168 2.05 14.12 21.78
CA GLY A 168 2.47 14.24 23.18
C GLY A 168 3.46 13.18 23.66
N ALA A 169 3.51 12.01 23.02
CA ALA A 169 4.42 10.92 23.40
C ALA A 169 5.77 10.98 22.66
N HIS A 170 5.87 11.84 21.63
CA HIS A 170 7.01 11.88 20.72
C HIS A 170 8.33 12.27 21.40
N SER A 171 8.29 13.06 22.46
CA SER A 171 9.47 13.53 23.20
C SER A 171 10.01 12.51 24.21
N PHE A 172 9.19 11.53 24.61
CA PHE A 172 9.52 10.59 25.69
C PHE A 172 9.87 9.19 25.20
N ARG A 173 9.68 8.89 23.91
CA ARG A 173 9.85 7.55 23.35
C ARG A 173 11.15 7.41 22.58
N ALA A 174 12.06 6.59 23.09
CA ALA A 174 13.28 6.21 22.38
C ALA A 174 12.96 5.10 21.37
N VAL A 175 12.92 5.45 20.08
CA VAL A 175 12.62 4.51 18.98
C VAL A 175 13.81 3.58 18.77
N SER A 176 13.58 2.26 18.87
CA SER A 176 14.58 1.21 18.67
C SER A 176 14.16 0.21 17.58
N VAL A 177 15.12 -0.55 17.03
CA VAL A 177 14.84 -1.56 15.99
C VAL A 177 13.83 -2.63 16.45
N PRO A 178 13.94 -3.22 17.67
CA PRO A 178 12.95 -4.18 18.15
C PRO A 178 11.55 -3.58 18.26
N GLU A 179 11.45 -2.32 18.72
CA GLU A 179 10.17 -1.63 18.87
C GLU A 179 9.52 -1.31 17.52
N LEU A 180 10.31 -0.85 16.54
CA LEU A 180 9.84 -0.65 15.17
C LEU A 180 9.36 -1.98 14.57
N THR A 181 10.11 -3.05 14.78
CA THR A 181 9.76 -4.38 14.29
C THR A 181 8.46 -4.87 14.92
N GLN A 182 8.28 -4.66 16.23
CA GLN A 182 7.05 -5.04 16.91
C GLN A 182 5.84 -4.23 16.42
N GLN A 183 5.97 -2.91 16.27
CA GLN A 183 4.91 -2.06 15.74
C GLN A 183 4.56 -2.41 14.29
N MET A 184 5.55 -2.80 13.50
CA MET A 184 5.38 -3.17 12.11
C MET A 184 4.47 -4.38 11.93
N PHE A 185 4.51 -5.34 12.86
CA PHE A 185 3.65 -6.52 12.87
C PHE A 185 2.48 -6.39 13.88
N ASP A 186 2.10 -5.17 14.25
CA ASP A 186 0.86 -4.93 15.00
C ASP A 186 -0.30 -4.72 14.00
N PRO A 187 -1.39 -5.51 14.05
CA PRO A 187 -2.54 -5.32 13.17
C PRO A 187 -3.10 -3.89 13.23
N LYS A 188 -2.95 -3.20 14.35
CA LYS A 188 -3.44 -1.82 14.54
C LYS A 188 -2.67 -0.77 13.75
N ASN A 189 -1.48 -1.10 13.26
CA ASN A 189 -0.62 -0.17 12.51
C ASN A 189 -0.65 -0.44 11.00
N MET A 190 -1.45 -1.42 10.56
CA MET A 190 -1.68 -1.69 9.15
C MET A 190 -2.62 -0.63 8.58
N MET A 191 -2.28 -0.10 7.41
CA MET A 191 -3.09 0.89 6.69
C MET A 191 -4.13 0.24 5.77
N ALA A 192 -4.27 -1.08 5.82
CA ALA A 192 -5.40 -1.82 5.25
C ALA A 192 -6.18 -2.45 6.40
N ALA A 193 -7.51 -2.31 6.43
CA ALA A 193 -8.31 -2.85 7.54
C ALA A 193 -8.51 -4.36 7.36
N SER A 194 -7.46 -5.11 7.60
CA SER A 194 -7.48 -6.57 7.67
C SER A 194 -6.54 -7.06 8.74
N ASP A 195 -6.95 -8.12 9.43
CA ASP A 195 -6.13 -8.74 10.45
C ASP A 195 -5.26 -9.83 9.81
N PHE A 196 -3.94 -9.64 9.79
CA PHE A 196 -3.04 -10.64 9.22
C PHE A 196 -3.12 -11.99 9.93
N ARG A 197 -3.63 -12.04 11.17
CA ARG A 197 -3.80 -13.29 11.93
C ARG A 197 -4.91 -14.18 11.34
N ASN A 198 -5.81 -13.61 10.56
CA ASN A 198 -6.86 -14.35 9.83
C ASN A 198 -6.34 -14.90 8.49
N GLY A 199 -5.07 -14.68 8.17
CA GLY A 199 -4.44 -15.15 6.95
C GLY A 199 -3.01 -15.62 7.18
N ARG A 200 -2.27 -15.72 6.08
CA ARG A 200 -0.83 -15.98 6.07
C ARG A 200 -0.15 -15.04 5.10
N TYR A 201 1.03 -14.56 5.48
CA TYR A 201 1.91 -13.81 4.60
C TYR A 201 2.52 -14.75 3.57
N LEU A 202 2.30 -14.42 2.29
CA LEU A 202 3.00 -15.00 1.16
C LEU A 202 4.44 -14.47 1.15
N THR A 203 4.58 -13.15 1.10
CA THR A 203 5.85 -12.42 1.05
C THR A 203 5.73 -11.12 1.85
N CYS A 204 6.84 -10.65 2.40
CA CYS A 204 6.94 -9.41 3.15
C CYS A 204 8.20 -8.65 2.76
N SER A 205 8.12 -7.32 2.76
CA SER A 205 9.25 -6.42 2.64
C SER A 205 9.21 -5.41 3.78
N ALA A 206 10.32 -5.30 4.51
CA ALA A 206 10.51 -4.35 5.60
C ALA A 206 11.64 -3.39 5.23
N ILE A 207 11.32 -2.11 5.11
CA ILE A 207 12.26 -1.06 4.73
C ILE A 207 12.58 -0.23 5.98
N PHE A 208 13.78 -0.39 6.52
CA PHE A 208 14.27 0.39 7.65
C PHE A 208 15.03 1.62 7.16
N ARG A 209 14.79 2.76 7.81
CA ARG A 209 15.45 4.03 7.51
C ARG A 209 16.10 4.62 8.75
N GLY A 210 17.27 5.21 8.58
CA GLY A 210 18.08 5.80 9.64
C GLY A 210 19.36 5.03 9.89
N ARG A 211 20.13 5.45 10.89
CA ARG A 211 21.38 4.76 11.29
C ARG A 211 21.04 3.53 12.11
N VAL A 212 20.85 2.39 11.44
CA VAL A 212 20.53 1.09 12.03
C VAL A 212 21.61 0.06 11.73
N ALA A 213 21.87 -0.83 12.68
CA ALA A 213 22.79 -1.95 12.45
C ALA A 213 22.06 -3.07 11.70
N MET A 214 22.60 -3.49 10.54
CA MET A 214 22.00 -4.54 9.70
C MET A 214 21.78 -5.84 10.46
N LYS A 215 22.77 -6.26 11.25
CA LYS A 215 22.68 -7.45 12.09
C LYS A 215 21.50 -7.41 13.06
N GLU A 216 21.27 -6.27 13.71
CA GLU A 216 20.16 -6.11 14.65
C GLU A 216 18.81 -6.24 13.95
N VAL A 217 18.68 -5.65 12.76
CA VAL A 217 17.45 -5.75 11.94
C VAL A 217 17.20 -7.20 11.53
N GLU A 218 18.20 -7.90 11.02
CA GLU A 218 18.07 -9.30 10.60
C GLU A 218 17.72 -10.22 11.77
N ASP A 219 18.38 -10.04 12.92
CA ASP A 219 18.12 -10.82 14.13
C ASP A 219 16.66 -10.60 14.62
N GLN A 220 16.16 -9.36 14.60
CA GLN A 220 14.78 -9.06 14.99
C GLN A 220 13.76 -9.63 14.01
N MET A 221 14.00 -9.52 12.70
CA MET A 221 13.08 -10.05 11.68
C MET A 221 13.04 -11.58 11.72
N ARG A 222 14.18 -12.24 11.95
CA ARG A 222 14.24 -13.69 12.16
C ARG A 222 13.49 -14.11 13.41
N ASN A 223 13.64 -13.37 14.51
CA ASN A 223 12.91 -13.62 15.77
C ASN A 223 11.39 -13.54 15.57
N VAL A 224 10.91 -12.53 14.83
CA VAL A 224 9.49 -12.41 14.49
C VAL A 224 9.04 -13.61 13.64
N GLN A 225 9.79 -13.97 12.61
CA GLN A 225 9.44 -15.09 11.75
C GLN A 225 9.37 -16.42 12.53
N SER A 226 10.32 -16.67 13.44
CA SER A 226 10.34 -17.87 14.27
C SER A 226 9.19 -17.91 15.28
N LYS A 227 8.86 -16.77 15.91
CA LYS A 227 7.74 -16.69 16.87
C LYS A 227 6.37 -16.83 16.20
N ASN A 228 6.26 -16.33 14.97
CA ASN A 228 5.01 -16.21 14.23
C ASN A 228 4.98 -17.14 13.01
N SER A 229 5.71 -18.25 13.03
CA SER A 229 5.93 -19.13 11.86
C SER A 229 4.63 -19.61 11.22
N SER A 230 3.58 -19.85 12.02
CA SER A 230 2.25 -20.25 11.56
C SER A 230 1.55 -19.22 10.66
N TYR A 231 1.93 -17.94 10.76
CA TYR A 231 1.39 -16.85 9.97
C TYR A 231 2.20 -16.59 8.68
N PHE A 232 3.28 -17.33 8.44
CA PHE A 232 4.03 -17.29 7.19
C PHE A 232 3.81 -18.58 6.41
N VAL A 233 3.79 -18.50 5.08
CA VAL A 233 3.70 -19.72 4.26
C VAL A 233 5.02 -20.50 4.29
N GLU A 234 4.94 -21.81 4.49
CA GLU A 234 6.12 -22.69 4.62
C GLU A 234 6.77 -23.01 3.27
N TRP A 235 6.01 -22.94 2.18
CA TRP A 235 6.45 -23.33 0.84
C TRP A 235 7.19 -22.22 0.07
N ILE A 236 7.16 -20.98 0.56
CA ILE A 236 8.05 -19.90 0.10
C ILE A 236 9.17 -19.75 1.14
N PRO A 237 10.37 -20.30 0.90
CA PRO A 237 11.48 -20.10 1.82
C PRO A 237 11.92 -18.63 1.82
N ASN A 238 12.38 -18.12 2.97
CA ASN A 238 12.93 -16.77 3.12
C ASN A 238 12.01 -15.67 2.56
N ASN A 239 10.72 -15.75 2.87
CA ASN A 239 9.69 -14.86 2.36
C ASN A 239 9.67 -13.44 2.94
N ILE A 240 10.62 -13.09 3.80
CA ILE A 240 10.77 -11.75 4.37
C ILE A 240 12.04 -11.13 3.81
N GLN A 241 11.89 -10.00 3.12
CA GLN A 241 12.98 -9.18 2.60
C GLN A 241 13.17 -7.95 3.49
N THR A 242 14.44 -7.58 3.74
CA THR A 242 14.80 -6.43 4.58
C THR A 242 15.66 -5.46 3.79
N ALA A 243 15.19 -4.24 3.61
CA ALA A 243 15.96 -3.17 2.99
C ALA A 243 16.37 -2.13 4.04
N LEU A 244 17.57 -1.57 3.89
CA LEU A 244 18.10 -0.55 4.79
C LEU A 244 18.48 0.70 4.00
N CYS A 245 18.11 1.86 4.53
CA CYS A 245 18.51 3.15 4.01
C CYS A 245 19.06 4.02 5.15
N ALA A 246 20.28 4.54 5.00
CA ALA A 246 20.91 5.36 6.03
C ALA A 246 20.21 6.72 6.26
N ILE A 247 19.37 7.17 5.31
CA ILE A 247 18.74 8.49 5.33
C ILE A 247 17.34 8.38 5.94
N PRO A 248 17.13 8.90 7.18
CA PRO A 248 15.84 8.85 7.83
C PRO A 248 14.84 9.83 7.18
N PRO A 249 13.53 9.66 7.40
CA PRO A 249 12.53 10.63 6.98
C PRO A 249 12.59 11.90 7.84
N ARG A 250 11.99 12.99 7.34
CA ARG A 250 11.99 14.29 8.03
C ARG A 250 11.28 14.18 9.40
N GLY A 251 11.94 14.69 10.45
CA GLY A 251 11.38 14.74 11.80
C GLY A 251 11.53 13.45 12.62
N LEU A 252 12.12 12.39 12.05
CA LEU A 252 12.38 11.14 12.75
C LEU A 252 13.87 10.77 12.64
N THR A 253 14.39 10.09 13.65
CA THR A 253 15.75 9.53 13.64
C THR A 253 15.80 8.15 12.99
N MET A 254 14.70 7.40 13.10
CA MET A 254 14.53 6.05 12.57
C MET A 254 13.07 5.80 12.20
N SER A 255 12.84 5.00 11.16
CA SER A 255 11.50 4.52 10.79
C SER A 255 11.58 3.15 10.11
N SER A 256 10.45 2.45 10.08
CA SER A 256 10.26 1.27 9.24
C SER A 256 8.99 1.40 8.40
N THR A 257 9.03 0.86 7.19
CA THR A 257 7.87 0.74 6.31
C THR A 257 7.68 -0.71 5.96
N PHE A 258 6.44 -1.19 6.07
CA PHE A 258 6.07 -2.56 5.80
C PHE A 258 5.26 -2.65 4.53
N ILE A 259 5.56 -3.68 3.75
CA ILE A 259 4.78 -4.10 2.60
C ILE A 259 4.55 -5.59 2.79
N GLY A 260 3.31 -6.01 2.96
CA GLY A 260 2.93 -7.40 3.17
C GLY A 260 2.00 -7.87 2.07
N ASN A 261 2.35 -8.97 1.42
CA ASN A 261 1.43 -9.73 0.58
C ASN A 261 0.81 -10.83 1.45
N SER A 262 -0.41 -10.62 1.92
CA SER A 262 -1.10 -11.50 2.85
C SER A 262 -2.43 -11.96 2.28
N THR A 263 -2.79 -13.22 2.54
CA THR A 263 -4.13 -13.73 2.21
C THR A 263 -5.25 -13.05 3.00
N SER A 264 -4.93 -12.36 4.11
CA SER A 264 -5.91 -11.56 4.87
C SER A 264 -6.46 -10.36 4.10
N ILE A 265 -5.82 -9.93 3.01
CA ILE A 265 -6.36 -8.87 2.13
C ILE A 265 -7.75 -9.21 1.58
N GLN A 266 -8.12 -10.50 1.56
CA GLN A 266 -9.47 -10.94 1.19
C GLN A 266 -10.58 -10.28 2.01
N GLU A 267 -10.33 -9.91 3.28
CA GLU A 267 -11.32 -9.26 4.14
C GLU A 267 -11.76 -7.90 3.57
N LEU A 268 -10.79 -7.15 3.04
CA LEU A 268 -11.03 -5.88 2.38
C LEU A 268 -11.91 -6.06 1.14
N PHE A 269 -11.59 -7.04 0.30
CA PHE A 269 -12.38 -7.33 -0.91
C PHE A 269 -13.77 -7.89 -0.57
N LYS A 270 -13.88 -8.72 0.46
CA LYS A 270 -15.15 -9.27 0.93
C LYS A 270 -16.07 -8.16 1.43
N ARG A 271 -15.55 -7.19 2.19
CA ARG A 271 -16.31 -6.02 2.66
C ARG A 271 -16.89 -5.22 1.49
N VAL A 272 -16.07 -4.91 0.49
CA VAL A 272 -16.54 -4.19 -0.72
C VAL A 272 -17.55 -5.04 -1.50
N GLY A 273 -17.30 -6.35 -1.64
CA GLY A 273 -18.17 -7.28 -2.36
C GLY A 273 -19.54 -7.48 -1.72
N GLU A 274 -19.62 -7.53 -0.38
CA GLU A 274 -20.88 -7.61 0.36
C GLU A 274 -21.74 -6.35 0.15
N GLN A 275 -21.12 -5.16 0.22
CA GLN A 275 -21.79 -3.89 -0.04
C GLN A 275 -22.27 -3.77 -1.49
N PHE A 276 -21.42 -4.13 -2.45
CA PHE A 276 -21.79 -4.20 -3.87
C PHE A 276 -22.99 -5.13 -4.07
N THR A 277 -22.94 -6.33 -3.51
CA THR A 277 -24.01 -7.34 -3.65
C THR A 277 -25.34 -6.82 -3.09
N ALA A 278 -25.31 -6.16 -1.93
CA ALA A 278 -26.51 -5.59 -1.31
C ALA A 278 -27.18 -4.52 -2.20
N MET A 279 -26.39 -3.67 -2.85
CA MET A 279 -26.90 -2.65 -3.78
C MET A 279 -27.35 -3.23 -5.11
N PHE A 280 -26.55 -4.11 -5.71
CA PHE A 280 -26.80 -4.67 -7.03
C PHE A 280 -28.06 -5.55 -7.04
N ARG A 281 -28.31 -6.32 -5.98
CA ARG A 281 -29.56 -7.10 -5.81
C ARG A 281 -30.82 -6.23 -5.89
N ARG A 282 -30.74 -4.98 -5.42
CA ARG A 282 -31.84 -4.01 -5.46
C ARG A 282 -31.84 -3.17 -6.74
N LYS A 283 -30.86 -3.35 -7.62
CA LYS A 283 -30.62 -2.51 -8.82
C LYS A 283 -30.56 -1.01 -8.48
N ALA A 284 -30.12 -0.68 -7.27
CA ALA A 284 -30.03 0.71 -6.82
C ALA A 284 -28.94 1.43 -7.61
N PHE A 285 -29.25 2.64 -8.09
CA PHE A 285 -28.34 3.52 -8.85
C PHE A 285 -27.79 2.95 -10.17
N LEU A 286 -28.32 1.82 -10.66
CA LEU A 286 -27.79 1.17 -11.86
C LEU A 286 -27.99 2.02 -13.14
N HIS A 287 -29.02 2.86 -13.19
CA HIS A 287 -29.29 3.74 -14.33
C HIS A 287 -28.28 4.89 -14.53
N TRP A 288 -27.31 5.05 -13.62
CA TRP A 288 -26.21 6.01 -13.76
C TRP A 288 -24.98 5.41 -14.46
N TYR A 289 -24.93 4.09 -14.63
CA TYR A 289 -23.86 3.33 -15.29
C TYR A 289 -24.34 2.80 -16.64
#